data_AF-R9ASA4-F1
#
_entry.id   AF-R9ASA4-F1
#
_cell.length_a   1.000
_cell.length_b   1.000
_cell.length_c   1.000
_cell.angle_alpha   90.00
_cell.angle_beta   90.00
_cell.angle_gamma   90.00
#
_symmetry.space_group_name_H-M   'P 1'
#
loop_
_entity.id
_entity.type
_entity.pdbx_description
1 polymer ?
#
loop_
_entity_poly.entity_id
_entity_poly.type
_entity_poly.pdbx_seq_one_letter_code
_entity_poly.pdbx_strand_id
1 'polypeptide(L)'
;MNINRKRGEPEAIISSSRDGSEEDNDLDPLSSSDYEALPKQHQQQQLKTDEHEQFKNVQSQSKKATDSQTYDGDVESSATANIDSGTPPAAPLTKHVDQFADQSTSNFTPQSIQSYVKSFLTIDPPSDRPIRIYADGVYDLFHVGHSLQLRQAKLSFENVELIVGVCSAQTCQSHKSKPVMSDFERAESVRNSRWVDEVIEDAPWVINQAFLDHHKIDFVAHDGEPYVAQGHEDVYTFVKAQGRFIPTRRTNGISTSDLLARILRQYKSGQFDKKLIKIDQPELCSTSR
;
A
#
# COMPACT_ATOMS: atom_id res chain seq x y z
N MET A 1 41.19 4.61 17.26
CA MET A 1 41.77 4.64 15.90
C MET A 1 41.12 5.78 15.14
N ASN A 2 41.86 6.86 14.90
CA ASN A 2 41.40 8.03 14.14
C ASN A 2 41.53 7.75 12.64
N ILE A 3 40.41 7.71 11.92
CA ILE A 3 40.41 7.56 10.46
C ILE A 3 40.33 8.97 9.86
N ASN A 4 41.49 9.49 9.47
CA ASN A 4 41.66 10.76 8.80
C ASN A 4 41.43 10.55 7.29
N ARG A 5 40.25 10.91 6.76
CA ARG A 5 39.99 10.88 5.31
C ARG A 5 40.29 12.25 4.70
N LYS A 6 41.35 12.30 3.88
CA LYS A 6 41.64 13.46 3.01
C LYS A 6 40.44 13.71 2.09
N ARG A 7 39.96 14.95 2.09
CA ARG A 7 38.85 15.44 1.26
C ARG A 7 39.43 15.79 -0.11
N GLY A 8 39.07 15.04 -1.15
CA GLY A 8 39.25 15.48 -2.54
C GLY A 8 38.19 16.53 -2.87
N GLU A 9 38.53 17.52 -3.70
CA GLU A 9 37.57 18.53 -4.15
C GLU A 9 36.46 17.89 -5.01
N PRO A 10 35.19 18.27 -4.82
CA PRO A 10 34.10 17.75 -5.63
C PRO A 10 34.08 18.44 -7.00
N GLU A 11 34.18 17.66 -8.07
CA GLU A 11 33.77 18.09 -9.40
C GLU A 11 32.26 18.40 -9.39
N ALA A 12 31.88 19.54 -9.98
CA ALA A 12 30.51 20.01 -10.00
C ALA A 12 29.63 19.10 -10.88
N ILE A 13 28.93 18.16 -10.24
CA ILE A 13 27.82 17.43 -10.86
C ILE A 13 26.62 18.38 -10.82
N ILE A 14 26.36 19.03 -11.95
CA ILE A 14 25.17 19.87 -12.14
C ILE A 14 23.97 18.92 -12.30
N SER A 15 23.31 18.61 -11.18
CA SER A 15 22.03 17.92 -11.14
C SER A 15 20.94 18.84 -11.67
N SER A 16 20.18 18.42 -12.69
CA SER A 16 18.97 19.12 -13.12
C SER A 16 17.80 18.82 -12.18
N SER A 17 17.87 19.38 -10.97
CA SER A 17 16.73 19.45 -10.06
C SER A 17 15.83 20.58 -10.54
N ARG A 18 14.67 20.24 -11.13
CA ARG A 18 13.64 21.21 -11.51
C ARG A 18 12.95 21.72 -10.24
N ASP A 19 13.46 22.83 -9.72
CA ASP A 19 12.71 23.74 -8.86
C ASP A 19 11.58 24.37 -9.69
N GLY A 20 10.37 24.41 -9.14
CA GLY A 20 9.13 24.69 -9.85
C GLY A 20 8.88 26.18 -10.07
N SER A 21 9.73 26.86 -10.84
CA SER A 21 9.50 28.25 -11.28
C SER A 21 10.06 28.56 -12.67
N GLU A 22 9.14 28.63 -13.65
CA GLU A 22 9.05 29.61 -14.77
C GLU A 22 10.08 29.65 -15.94
N GLU A 23 9.50 29.46 -17.16
CA GLU A 23 9.72 30.10 -18.50
C GLU A 23 10.86 29.69 -19.49
N ASP A 24 10.39 29.19 -20.66
CA ASP A 24 10.75 29.37 -22.09
C ASP A 24 12.18 29.19 -22.65
N ASN A 25 12.36 28.15 -23.48
CA ASN A 25 12.54 28.27 -24.94
C ASN A 25 12.80 26.91 -25.63
N ASP A 26 12.34 26.85 -26.89
CA ASP A 26 12.24 25.73 -27.83
C ASP A 26 13.52 24.92 -28.09
N LEU A 27 13.35 23.62 -28.43
CA LEU A 27 13.81 22.99 -29.69
C LEU A 27 13.55 21.46 -29.74
N ASP A 28 13.23 21.01 -30.95
CA ASP A 28 12.65 19.73 -31.40
C ASP A 28 13.53 18.43 -31.32
N PRO A 29 12.93 17.24 -31.62
CA PRO A 29 13.39 15.93 -31.12
C PRO A 29 14.06 15.01 -32.16
N LEU A 30 14.82 14.02 -31.67
CA LEU A 30 15.22 12.81 -32.41
C LEU A 30 15.12 11.61 -31.45
N SER A 31 14.24 10.62 -31.71
CA SER A 31 14.46 9.39 -32.50
C SER A 31 15.60 8.50 -31.98
N SER A 32 15.56 7.17 -31.94
CA SER A 32 14.59 6.06 -31.94
C SER A 32 15.46 4.81 -31.65
N SER A 33 14.83 3.62 -31.58
CA SER A 33 15.43 2.28 -31.72
C SER A 33 16.24 1.72 -30.55
N ASP A 34 16.22 0.42 -30.23
CA ASP A 34 15.38 -0.74 -30.56
C ASP A 34 15.97 -1.85 -29.67
N TYR A 35 15.15 -2.65 -28.98
CA TYR A 35 15.57 -3.98 -28.54
C TYR A 35 14.39 -4.95 -28.62
N GLU A 36 14.41 -5.76 -29.68
CA GLU A 36 13.54 -6.91 -29.88
C GLU A 36 13.90 -8.07 -28.93
N ALA A 37 12.87 -8.79 -28.50
CA ALA A 37 12.93 -10.04 -27.74
C ALA A 37 12.92 -11.26 -28.68
N LEU A 38 13.25 -12.46 -28.14
CA LEU A 38 12.73 -13.83 -28.42
C LEU A 38 13.73 -14.91 -27.91
N PRO A 39 13.37 -16.21 -27.74
CA PRO A 39 12.08 -16.83 -27.40
C PRO A 39 12.14 -17.89 -26.26
N LYS A 40 10.95 -18.26 -25.77
CA LYS A 40 10.67 -19.35 -24.81
C LYS A 40 10.84 -20.75 -25.42
N GLN A 41 11.26 -21.73 -24.62
CA GLN A 41 11.02 -23.15 -24.87
C GLN A 41 10.17 -23.78 -23.76
N HIS A 42 9.14 -24.52 -24.21
CA HIS A 42 8.24 -25.35 -23.43
C HIS A 42 8.90 -26.66 -23.00
N GLN A 43 8.56 -27.15 -21.81
CA GLN A 43 8.50 -28.59 -21.55
C GLN A 43 7.31 -28.88 -20.62
N GLN A 44 6.32 -29.60 -21.18
CA GLN A 44 5.22 -30.24 -20.45
C GLN A 44 5.69 -31.60 -19.93
N GLN A 45 5.30 -31.95 -18.69
CA GLN A 45 4.98 -33.33 -18.32
C GLN A 45 3.95 -33.37 -17.19
N GLN A 46 2.79 -33.93 -17.53
CA GLN A 46 1.71 -34.53 -16.74
C GLN A 46 2.24 -35.73 -15.90
N LEU A 47 1.63 -36.34 -14.87
CA LEU A 47 0.27 -36.51 -14.32
C LEU A 47 0.44 -37.08 -12.87
N LYS A 48 -0.52 -36.83 -11.96
CA LYS A 48 -1.45 -37.83 -11.36
C LYS A 48 -2.08 -37.35 -10.05
N THR A 49 -3.37 -37.63 -9.98
CA THR A 49 -4.38 -37.47 -8.93
C THR A 49 -4.18 -38.43 -7.76
N ASP A 50 -4.75 -38.10 -6.59
CA ASP A 50 -5.75 -38.94 -5.91
C ASP A 50 -6.42 -38.16 -4.75
N GLU A 51 -7.74 -38.32 -4.66
CA GLU A 51 -8.67 -37.74 -3.67
C GLU A 51 -8.74 -38.59 -2.40
N HIS A 52 -9.06 -37.98 -1.24
CA HIS A 52 -10.00 -38.58 -0.29
C HIS A 52 -10.60 -37.55 0.69
N GLU A 53 -11.93 -37.63 0.81
CA GLU A 53 -12.86 -36.85 1.64
C GLU A 53 -12.81 -37.13 3.16
N GLN A 54 -13.57 -36.29 3.89
CA GLN A 54 -14.20 -36.40 5.24
C GLN A 54 -13.55 -35.49 6.29
N PHE A 55 -14.24 -34.51 6.89
CA PHE A 55 -15.47 -34.63 7.70
C PHE A 55 -16.37 -33.36 7.69
N LYS A 56 -17.68 -33.59 7.87
CA LYS A 56 -18.74 -32.59 8.12
C LYS A 56 -19.06 -32.44 9.62
N ASN A 57 -19.71 -31.32 9.93
CA ASN A 57 -20.59 -30.97 11.07
C ASN A 57 -19.97 -30.57 12.42
N VAL A 58 -20.27 -29.35 12.91
CA VAL A 58 -21.32 -29.07 13.94
C VAL A 58 -21.83 -27.61 13.81
N GLN A 59 -23.10 -27.45 14.20
CA GLN A 59 -24.08 -26.37 14.02
C GLN A 59 -23.84 -25.01 14.71
N SER A 60 -24.34 -24.00 13.99
CA SER A 60 -25.07 -22.77 14.37
C SER A 60 -25.55 -22.55 15.82
N GLN A 61 -25.43 -21.29 16.29
CA GLN A 61 -26.51 -20.54 16.96
C GLN A 61 -26.29 -19.01 16.89
N SER A 62 -27.39 -18.26 16.89
CA SER A 62 -27.56 -16.91 16.33
C SER A 62 -27.32 -15.72 17.27
N LYS A 63 -26.72 -14.67 16.69
CA LYS A 63 -26.94 -13.21 16.81
C LYS A 63 -27.73 -12.65 18.02
N LYS A 64 -27.12 -11.65 18.68
CA LYS A 64 -27.80 -10.43 19.11
C LYS A 64 -27.02 -9.22 18.58
N ALA A 65 -27.72 -8.44 17.75
CA ALA A 65 -27.19 -7.30 17.01
C ALA A 65 -27.05 -6.05 17.88
N THR A 66 -25.92 -5.36 17.73
CA THR A 66 -25.77 -3.95 18.10
C THR A 66 -25.32 -3.21 16.85
N ASP A 67 -26.14 -2.27 16.43
CA ASP A 67 -26.04 -1.46 15.22
C ASP A 67 -24.83 -0.53 15.32
N SER A 68 -23.76 -0.82 14.56
CA SER A 68 -22.62 0.08 14.38
C SER A 68 -22.56 0.48 12.91
N GLN A 69 -23.23 1.59 12.60
CA GLN A 69 -23.05 2.30 11.34
C GLN A 69 -21.68 2.96 11.36
N THR A 70 -20.67 2.30 10.80
CA THR A 70 -19.47 2.87 10.16
C THR A 70 -18.68 1.71 9.57
N TYR A 71 -19.17 1.21 8.44
CA TYR A 71 -18.50 0.24 7.59
C TYR A 71 -18.62 0.74 6.14
N ASP A 72 -17.49 1.13 5.56
CA ASP A 72 -17.19 0.81 4.16
C ASP A 72 -15.67 0.87 3.99
N GLY A 73 -15.03 -0.27 4.21
CA GLY A 73 -13.59 -0.45 4.01
C GLY A 73 -13.27 -0.24 2.54
N ASP A 74 -12.23 0.55 2.26
CA ASP A 74 -11.62 0.74 0.94
C ASP A 74 -12.46 0.18 -0.22
N VAL A 75 -13.53 0.88 -0.60
CA VAL A 75 -14.24 0.62 -1.86
C VAL A 75 -13.28 0.95 -2.98
N GLU A 76 -12.51 -0.05 -3.33
CA GLU A 76 -12.23 -0.36 -4.72
C GLU A 76 -12.67 -1.80 -4.89
N SER A 77 -13.98 -1.98 -4.94
CA SER A 77 -14.61 -3.21 -5.42
C SER A 77 -13.89 -3.63 -6.69
N SER A 78 -13.43 -4.88 -6.72
CA SER A 78 -13.17 -5.59 -7.96
C SER A 78 -14.41 -5.48 -8.84
N ALA A 79 -14.40 -4.54 -9.79
CA ALA A 79 -15.51 -4.34 -10.70
C ALA A 79 -15.49 -5.49 -11.73
N THR A 80 -16.20 -6.57 -11.43
CA THR A 80 -16.71 -7.46 -12.47
C THR A 80 -17.68 -6.65 -13.31
N ALA A 81 -17.36 -6.48 -14.59
CA ALA A 81 -18.18 -5.80 -15.58
C ALA A 81 -19.59 -6.42 -15.63
N ASN A 82 -20.61 -5.62 -15.32
CA ASN A 82 -21.96 -5.82 -15.82
C ASN A 82 -22.57 -4.44 -16.11
N ILE A 83 -22.89 -4.23 -17.39
CA ILE A 83 -23.56 -3.04 -17.91
C ILE A 83 -25.03 -3.16 -17.52
N ASP A 84 -25.51 -2.29 -16.63
CA ASP A 84 -26.94 -2.02 -16.52
C ASP A 84 -27.18 -0.51 -16.39
N SER A 85 -28.01 -0.02 -17.30
CA SER A 85 -28.33 1.38 -17.52
C SER A 85 -29.48 1.81 -16.62
N GLY A 86 -29.18 2.55 -15.55
CA GLY A 86 -30.20 3.19 -14.72
C GLY A 86 -29.65 4.43 -14.03
N THR A 87 -30.15 5.61 -14.39
CA THR A 87 -29.77 6.90 -13.78
C THR A 87 -30.23 6.96 -12.32
N PRO A 88 -29.37 7.19 -11.32
CA PRO A 88 -29.80 7.32 -9.92
C PRO A 88 -30.40 8.71 -9.66
N PRO A 89 -31.41 8.82 -8.78
CA PRO A 89 -31.98 10.11 -8.38
C PRO A 89 -30.95 10.94 -7.59
N ALA A 90 -30.97 12.25 -7.82
CA ALA A 90 -30.05 13.20 -7.18
C ALA A 90 -30.26 13.24 -5.66
N ALA A 91 -29.23 12.81 -4.91
CA ALA A 91 -29.20 12.92 -3.46
C ALA A 91 -29.00 14.39 -3.02
N PRO A 92 -29.53 14.81 -1.85
CA PRO A 92 -29.32 16.16 -1.32
C PRO A 92 -27.83 16.41 -1.08
N LEU A 93 -27.33 17.57 -1.52
CA LEU A 93 -25.97 18.04 -1.24
C LEU A 93 -25.81 18.34 0.25
N THR A 94 -25.54 17.32 1.06
CA THR A 94 -24.92 17.53 2.37
C THR A 94 -23.55 18.17 2.12
N LYS A 95 -23.28 19.31 2.79
CA LYS A 95 -21.94 19.90 2.80
C LYS A 95 -21.00 18.91 3.49
N HIS A 96 -20.42 17.98 2.73
CA HIS A 96 -19.38 17.09 3.24
C HIS A 96 -18.18 17.94 3.67
N VAL A 97 -18.00 18.06 4.99
CA VAL A 97 -16.81 18.67 5.58
C VAL A 97 -15.67 17.68 5.46
N ASP A 98 -14.51 18.14 4.99
CA ASP A 98 -13.31 17.32 4.97
C ASP A 98 -12.93 16.87 6.38
N GLN A 99 -13.05 15.57 6.64
CA GLN A 99 -12.49 14.96 7.84
C GLN A 99 -11.02 14.67 7.58
N PHE A 100 -10.12 15.43 8.22
CA PHE A 100 -8.67 15.24 8.14
C PHE A 100 -8.19 14.12 9.08
N ALA A 101 -6.94 13.69 8.91
CA ALA A 101 -6.31 12.69 9.76
C ALA A 101 -6.39 13.12 11.24
N ASP A 102 -6.86 12.24 12.11
CA ASP A 102 -6.86 12.49 13.54
C ASP A 102 -5.59 11.94 14.21
N GLN A 103 -5.51 12.07 15.54
CA GLN A 103 -4.37 11.58 16.32
C GLN A 103 -4.53 10.13 16.80
N SER A 104 -5.53 9.39 16.29
CA SER A 104 -5.97 8.07 16.81
C SER A 104 -4.84 7.06 17.01
N THR A 105 -3.86 7.04 16.10
CA THR A 105 -2.72 6.11 16.13
C THR A 105 -1.39 6.80 16.46
N SER A 106 -1.31 8.12 16.27
CA SER A 106 -0.08 8.89 16.49
C SER A 106 0.37 8.90 17.96
N ASN A 107 -0.59 8.81 18.89
CA ASN A 107 -0.34 8.84 20.33
C ASN A 107 0.03 7.47 20.92
N PHE A 108 0.03 6.40 20.12
CA PHE A 108 0.44 5.08 20.62
C PHE A 108 1.90 5.09 21.05
N THR A 109 2.13 4.73 22.31
CA THR A 109 3.47 4.52 22.86
C THR A 109 3.99 3.14 22.43
N PRO A 110 5.31 2.93 22.37
CA PRO A 110 5.88 1.59 22.13
C PRO A 110 5.26 0.53 23.05
N GLN A 111 5.09 0.84 24.34
CA GLN A 111 4.52 -0.09 25.33
C GLN A 111 3.06 -0.46 24.99
N SER A 112 2.25 0.50 24.53
CA SER A 112 0.87 0.22 24.14
C SER A 112 0.80 -0.66 22.88
N ILE A 113 1.70 -0.42 21.91
CA ILE A 113 1.79 -1.21 20.67
C ILE A 113 2.21 -2.64 21.01
N GLN A 114 3.29 -2.81 21.78
CA GLN A 114 3.80 -4.11 22.20
C GLN A 114 2.77 -4.91 23.02
N SER A 115 2.05 -4.24 23.93
CA SER A 115 0.98 -4.89 24.71
C SER A 115 -0.16 -5.36 23.82
N TYR A 116 -0.53 -4.55 22.82
CA TYR A 116 -1.54 -4.93 21.83
C TYR A 116 -1.08 -6.14 21.01
N VAL A 117 0.12 -6.08 20.42
CA VAL A 117 0.72 -7.18 19.65
C VAL A 117 0.78 -8.48 20.46
N LYS A 118 1.26 -8.41 21.71
CA LYS A 118 1.38 -9.55 22.62
C LYS A 118 0.06 -10.29 22.84
N SER A 119 -1.07 -9.61 22.75
CA SER A 119 -2.39 -10.23 22.91
C SER A 119 -2.82 -11.13 21.73
N PHE A 120 -2.12 -11.03 20.58
CA PHE A 120 -2.38 -11.84 19.38
C PHE A 120 -1.31 -12.92 19.13
N LEU A 121 -0.20 -12.89 19.86
CA LEU A 121 0.87 -13.86 19.66
C LEU A 121 0.43 -15.25 20.13
N THR A 122 0.58 -16.23 19.26
CA THR A 122 0.39 -17.66 19.56
C THR A 122 1.70 -18.44 19.50
N ILE A 123 2.78 -17.78 19.08
CA ILE A 123 4.14 -18.32 19.02
C ILE A 123 5.10 -17.36 19.71
N ASP A 124 6.18 -17.90 20.27
CA ASP A 124 7.22 -17.09 20.89
C ASP A 124 8.10 -16.42 19.82
N PRO A 125 8.35 -15.10 19.92
CA PRO A 125 9.25 -14.42 18.99
C PRO A 125 10.72 -14.84 19.22
N PRO A 126 11.56 -14.80 18.17
CA PRO A 126 13.00 -14.98 18.32
C PRO A 126 13.60 -13.98 19.34
N SER A 127 14.53 -14.45 20.16
CA SER A 127 15.18 -13.64 21.21
C SER A 127 16.69 -13.45 21.00
N ASP A 128 17.27 -14.15 20.03
CA ASP A 128 18.70 -14.18 19.73
C ASP A 128 19.14 -13.20 18.64
N ARG A 129 18.18 -12.58 17.93
CA ARG A 129 18.41 -11.65 16.82
C ARG A 129 17.26 -10.64 16.68
N PRO A 130 17.42 -9.55 15.91
CA PRO A 130 16.31 -8.69 15.54
C PRO A 130 15.16 -9.49 14.90
N ILE A 131 13.93 -9.13 15.25
CA ILE A 131 12.72 -9.74 14.70
C ILE A 131 12.45 -9.09 13.35
N ARG A 132 12.38 -9.89 12.29
CA ARG A 132 12.12 -9.42 10.94
C ARG A 132 10.62 -9.37 10.69
N ILE A 133 10.07 -8.18 10.59
CA ILE A 133 8.64 -7.97 10.31
C ILE A 133 8.50 -7.53 8.86
N TYR A 134 7.55 -8.13 8.15
CA TYR A 134 7.15 -7.72 6.82
C TYR A 134 5.81 -6.98 6.88
N ALA A 135 5.73 -5.81 6.28
CA ALA A 135 4.48 -5.11 6.02
C ALA A 135 4.36 -4.85 4.52
N ASP A 136 3.19 -5.07 3.95
CA ASP A 136 2.94 -4.88 2.53
C ASP A 136 1.81 -3.91 2.23
N GLY A 137 1.85 -3.37 1.03
CA GLY A 137 0.81 -2.49 0.53
C GLY A 137 1.13 -1.89 -0.84
N VAL A 138 0.14 -1.18 -1.34
CA VAL A 138 0.28 -0.37 -2.56
C VAL A 138 1.11 0.88 -2.26
N TYR A 139 0.88 1.53 -1.12
CA TYR A 139 1.56 2.76 -0.71
C TYR A 139 1.44 3.93 -1.70
N ASP A 140 0.34 4.00 -2.44
CA ASP A 140 0.03 5.11 -3.34
C ASP A 140 -0.32 6.38 -2.57
N LEU A 141 0.06 7.55 -3.10
CA LEU A 141 -0.03 8.84 -2.43
C LEU A 141 0.46 8.76 -0.97
N PHE A 142 1.68 8.24 -0.76
CA PHE A 142 2.19 7.87 0.56
C PHE A 142 1.94 8.96 1.62
N HIS A 143 1.11 8.62 2.61
CA HIS A 143 0.55 9.59 3.55
C HIS A 143 0.77 9.16 5.01
N VAL A 144 0.37 10.04 5.95
CA VAL A 144 0.55 9.82 7.40
C VAL A 144 -0.05 8.50 7.89
N GLY A 145 -1.17 8.06 7.32
CA GLY A 145 -1.76 6.75 7.62
C GLY A 145 -0.80 5.58 7.39
N HIS A 146 -0.10 5.55 6.25
CA HIS A 146 0.92 4.53 5.95
C HIS A 146 2.10 4.65 6.92
N SER A 147 2.62 5.87 7.13
CA SER A 147 3.76 6.07 8.03
C SER A 147 3.45 5.61 9.47
N LEU A 148 2.24 5.87 9.98
CA LEU A 148 1.82 5.45 11.32
C LEU A 148 1.50 3.95 11.42
N GLN A 149 1.08 3.31 10.34
CA GLN A 149 1.00 1.83 10.26
C GLN A 149 2.40 1.22 10.34
N LEU A 150 3.34 1.69 9.51
CA LEU A 150 4.74 1.23 9.52
C LEU A 150 5.42 1.49 10.86
N ARG A 151 5.11 2.61 11.53
CA ARG A 151 5.53 2.88 12.91
C ARG A 151 5.05 1.81 13.89
N GLN A 152 3.81 1.36 13.78
CA GLN A 152 3.28 0.29 14.63
C GLN A 152 4.04 -1.02 14.40
N ALA A 153 4.28 -1.39 13.14
CA ALA A 153 5.07 -2.57 12.81
C ALA A 153 6.49 -2.48 13.40
N LYS A 154 7.20 -1.37 13.16
CA LYS A 154 8.57 -1.14 13.67
C LYS A 154 8.67 -1.16 15.20
N LEU A 155 7.62 -0.74 15.91
CA LEU A 155 7.58 -0.68 17.37
C LEU A 155 6.88 -1.88 18.01
N SER A 156 6.55 -2.92 17.24
CA SER A 156 5.84 -4.12 17.75
C SER A 156 6.64 -4.94 18.75
N PHE A 157 7.98 -4.81 18.73
CA PHE A 157 8.90 -5.40 19.71
C PHE A 157 10.02 -4.41 20.03
N GLU A 158 10.93 -4.78 20.94
CA GLU A 158 12.07 -3.94 21.33
C GLU A 158 13.11 -3.81 20.20
N ASN A 159 13.33 -4.88 19.43
CA ASN A 159 14.34 -4.95 18.37
C ASN A 159 13.73 -5.55 17.10
N VAL A 160 13.36 -4.67 16.17
CA VAL A 160 12.68 -5.03 14.90
C VAL A 160 13.50 -4.54 13.71
N GLU A 161 13.62 -5.39 12.69
CA GLU A 161 13.97 -5.02 11.33
C GLU A 161 12.69 -5.05 10.48
N LEU A 162 12.24 -3.90 10.00
CA LEU A 162 11.03 -3.73 9.21
C LEU A 162 11.37 -3.75 7.72
N ILE A 163 10.85 -4.77 7.06
CA ILE A 163 10.87 -4.96 5.61
C ILE A 163 9.51 -4.52 5.08
N VAL A 164 9.50 -3.69 4.04
CA VAL A 164 8.25 -3.23 3.42
C VAL A 164 8.16 -3.70 1.97
N GLY A 165 7.11 -4.45 1.66
CA GLY A 165 6.79 -4.88 0.29
C GLY A 165 5.89 -3.88 -0.41
N VAL A 166 6.30 -3.43 -1.60
CA VAL A 166 5.54 -2.51 -2.44
C VAL A 166 5.04 -3.27 -3.67
N CYS A 167 3.73 -3.44 -3.79
CA CYS A 167 3.14 -4.12 -4.95
C CYS A 167 3.37 -3.30 -6.23
N SER A 168 3.72 -3.95 -7.34
CA SER A 168 3.85 -3.28 -8.65
C SER A 168 2.50 -2.81 -9.17
N ALA A 169 2.50 -1.82 -10.08
CA ALA A 169 1.26 -1.36 -10.71
C ALA A 169 0.57 -2.49 -11.51
N GLN A 170 1.33 -3.42 -12.08
CA GLN A 170 0.80 -4.60 -12.76
C GLN A 170 0.08 -5.53 -11.79
N THR A 171 0.70 -5.83 -10.65
CA THR A 171 0.08 -6.64 -9.59
C THR A 171 -1.17 -5.94 -9.06
N CYS A 172 -1.11 -4.62 -8.81
CA CYS A 172 -2.26 -3.84 -8.38
C CYS A 172 -3.39 -3.92 -9.41
N GLN A 173 -3.14 -3.66 -10.69
CA GLN A 173 -4.17 -3.67 -11.75
C GLN A 173 -4.92 -5.01 -11.89
N SER A 174 -4.28 -6.12 -11.50
CA SER A 174 -4.89 -7.46 -11.55
C SER A 174 -5.85 -7.72 -10.40
N HIS A 175 -5.75 -6.96 -9.30
CA HIS A 175 -6.49 -7.20 -8.07
C HIS A 175 -7.24 -5.96 -7.52
N LYS A 176 -6.90 -4.76 -7.97
CA LYS A 176 -7.34 -3.44 -7.49
C LYS A 176 -7.15 -2.36 -8.57
N SER A 177 -7.51 -1.10 -8.29
CA SER A 177 -7.23 0.02 -9.18
C SER A 177 -5.73 0.24 -9.39
N LYS A 178 -5.42 0.85 -10.53
CA LYS A 178 -4.08 1.32 -10.84
C LYS A 178 -3.70 2.48 -9.90
N PRO A 179 -2.50 2.46 -9.31
CA PRO A 179 -1.97 3.59 -8.54
C PRO A 179 -1.85 4.87 -9.38
N VAL A 180 -1.97 6.03 -8.73
CA VAL A 180 -1.64 7.33 -9.32
C VAL A 180 -0.13 7.49 -9.49
N MET A 181 0.64 7.12 -8.46
CA MET A 181 2.09 7.18 -8.47
C MET A 181 2.70 5.94 -9.14
N SER A 182 3.81 6.14 -9.85
CA SER A 182 4.60 5.06 -10.42
C SER A 182 5.21 4.14 -9.34
N ASP A 183 5.60 2.94 -9.75
CA ASP A 183 6.24 1.95 -8.86
C ASP A 183 7.49 2.52 -8.18
N PHE A 184 8.31 3.25 -8.95
CA PHE A 184 9.49 3.94 -8.44
C PHE A 184 9.15 5.00 -7.39
N GLU A 185 8.19 5.89 -7.66
CA GLU A 185 7.83 6.96 -6.72
C GLU A 185 7.27 6.39 -5.41
N ARG A 186 6.49 5.30 -5.47
CA ARG A 186 5.96 4.62 -4.28
C ARG A 186 7.07 3.93 -3.50
N ALA A 187 7.94 3.18 -4.17
CA ALA A 187 9.08 2.53 -3.53
C ALA A 187 9.99 3.54 -2.84
N GLU A 188 10.35 4.64 -3.51
CA GLU A 188 11.18 5.70 -2.92
C GLU A 188 10.48 6.43 -1.77
N SER A 189 9.18 6.66 -1.86
CA SER A 189 8.41 7.24 -0.75
C SER A 189 8.47 6.36 0.50
N VAL A 190 8.38 5.04 0.32
CA VAL A 190 8.51 4.06 1.41
C VAL A 190 9.95 4.00 1.93
N ARG A 191 10.98 3.97 1.06
CA ARG A 191 12.40 3.97 1.45
C ARG A 191 12.77 5.18 2.32
N ASN A 192 12.14 6.32 2.09
CA ASN A 192 12.37 7.55 2.87
C ASN A 192 11.54 7.64 4.16
N SER A 193 10.73 6.62 4.47
CA SER A 193 10.01 6.54 5.73
C SER A 193 10.98 6.20 6.87
N ARG A 194 10.97 7.00 7.94
CA ARG A 194 11.80 6.81 9.16
C ARG A 194 11.76 5.40 9.74
N TRP A 195 10.66 4.68 9.54
CA TRP A 195 10.39 3.40 10.21
C TRP A 195 10.91 2.19 9.44
N VAL A 196 11.29 2.35 8.17
CA VAL A 196 11.59 1.26 7.25
C VAL A 196 13.10 1.01 7.21
N ASP A 197 13.50 -0.26 7.23
CA ASP A 197 14.91 -0.66 7.09
C ASP A 197 15.20 -1.24 5.70
N GLU A 198 14.25 -1.97 5.13
CA GLU A 198 14.40 -2.66 3.83
C GLU A 198 13.11 -2.48 3.00
N VAL A 199 13.25 -2.32 1.68
CA VAL A 199 12.12 -2.27 0.73
C VAL A 199 12.28 -3.35 -0.33
N ILE A 200 11.21 -4.13 -0.52
CA ILE A 200 11.05 -5.12 -1.57
C ILE A 200 10.09 -4.52 -2.61
N GLU A 201 10.59 -4.32 -3.82
CA GLU A 201 9.78 -3.90 -4.96
C GLU A 201 9.15 -5.13 -5.64
N ASP A 202 8.06 -4.91 -6.38
CA ASP A 202 7.26 -5.97 -7.02
C ASP A 202 6.83 -7.07 -6.04
N ALA A 203 6.35 -6.65 -4.87
CA ALA A 203 5.87 -7.58 -3.85
C ALA A 203 4.66 -8.38 -4.35
N PRO A 204 4.58 -9.68 -4.00
CA PRO A 204 3.46 -10.52 -4.40
C PRO A 204 2.16 -10.12 -3.69
N TRP A 205 1.02 -10.27 -4.36
CA TRP A 205 -0.29 -10.00 -3.76
C TRP A 205 -0.67 -11.00 -2.66
N VAL A 206 -0.22 -12.26 -2.81
CA VAL A 206 -0.42 -13.33 -1.83
C VAL A 206 0.93 -13.94 -1.51
N ILE A 207 1.37 -13.78 -0.26
CA ILE A 207 2.62 -14.34 0.26
C ILE A 207 2.48 -15.83 0.55
N ASN A 208 3.59 -16.56 0.44
CA ASN A 208 3.67 -17.99 0.71
C ASN A 208 4.91 -18.34 1.55
N GLN A 209 5.06 -19.62 1.92
CA GLN A 209 6.18 -20.06 2.75
C GLN A 209 7.54 -19.76 2.11
N ALA A 210 7.69 -19.97 0.80
CA ALA A 210 8.94 -19.71 0.09
C ALA A 210 9.36 -18.23 0.18
N PHE A 211 8.40 -17.30 0.10
CA PHE A 211 8.65 -15.88 0.28
C PHE A 211 9.08 -15.56 1.71
N LEU A 212 8.39 -16.11 2.72
CA LEU A 212 8.75 -15.93 4.13
C LEU A 212 10.16 -16.45 4.43
N ASP A 213 10.50 -17.64 3.92
CA ASP A 213 11.80 -18.28 4.14
C ASP A 213 12.92 -17.52 3.44
N HIS A 214 12.69 -17.07 2.19
CA HIS A 214 13.68 -16.33 1.40
C HIS A 214 14.10 -15.03 2.10
N HIS A 215 13.12 -14.25 2.58
CA HIS A 215 13.36 -12.97 3.24
C HIS A 215 13.58 -13.10 4.77
N LYS A 216 13.53 -14.33 5.29
CA LYS A 216 13.65 -14.65 6.72
C LYS A 216 12.67 -13.85 7.58
N ILE A 217 11.44 -13.70 7.08
CA ILE A 217 10.38 -12.94 7.74
C ILE A 217 9.89 -13.75 8.93
N ASP A 218 9.84 -13.15 10.13
CA ASP A 218 9.33 -13.77 11.35
C ASP A 218 7.82 -13.56 11.51
N PHE A 219 7.35 -12.32 11.27
CA PHE A 219 5.96 -11.93 11.36
C PHE A 219 5.54 -11.04 10.18
N VAL A 220 4.25 -11.03 9.88
CA VAL A 220 3.62 -10.15 8.89
C VAL A 220 2.68 -9.18 9.59
N ALA A 221 2.80 -7.89 9.29
CA ALA A 221 2.04 -6.82 9.91
C ALA A 221 1.14 -6.11 8.90
N HIS A 222 -0.17 -6.17 9.11
CA HIS A 222 -1.19 -5.44 8.35
C HIS A 222 -2.35 -5.06 9.28
N ASP A 223 -3.35 -4.30 8.83
CA ASP A 223 -4.57 -4.12 9.64
C ASP A 223 -5.30 -5.46 9.87
N GLY A 224 -6.05 -5.54 10.97
CA GLY A 224 -6.64 -6.80 11.42
C GLY A 224 -7.82 -7.33 10.59
N GLU A 225 -8.33 -6.54 9.64
CA GLU A 225 -9.51 -6.91 8.86
C GLU A 225 -9.16 -7.96 7.78
N PRO A 226 -10.12 -8.81 7.36
CA PRO A 226 -9.94 -9.68 6.22
C PRO A 226 -9.68 -8.89 4.93
N TYR A 227 -8.62 -9.23 4.21
CA TYR A 227 -8.32 -8.59 2.92
C TYR A 227 -8.77 -9.50 1.77
N VAL A 228 -9.99 -9.27 1.30
CA VAL A 228 -10.65 -10.08 0.27
C VAL A 228 -10.02 -9.81 -1.10
N ALA A 229 -9.69 -10.87 -1.83
CA ALA A 229 -9.22 -10.79 -3.20
C ALA A 229 -9.85 -11.90 -4.04
N GLN A 230 -9.72 -11.84 -5.37
CA GLN A 230 -10.26 -12.87 -6.24
C GLN A 230 -9.71 -14.26 -5.87
N GLY A 231 -10.60 -15.16 -5.43
CA GLY A 231 -10.24 -16.52 -4.99
C GLY A 231 -9.78 -16.64 -3.54
N HIS A 232 -9.78 -15.56 -2.75
CA HIS A 232 -9.35 -15.54 -1.35
C HIS A 232 -10.33 -14.76 -0.48
N GLU A 233 -10.88 -15.40 0.57
CA GLU A 233 -11.66 -14.70 1.60
C GLU A 233 -10.78 -13.75 2.42
N ASP A 234 -9.51 -14.10 2.62
CA ASP A 234 -8.49 -13.25 3.22
C ASP A 234 -7.11 -13.71 2.72
N VAL A 235 -6.37 -12.83 2.05
CA VAL A 235 -5.01 -13.15 1.55
C VAL A 235 -4.02 -13.44 2.69
N TYR A 236 -4.30 -12.98 3.90
CA TYR A 236 -3.46 -13.23 5.09
C TYR A 236 -3.83 -14.51 5.84
N THR A 237 -4.83 -15.28 5.38
CA THR A 237 -5.27 -16.53 6.04
C THR A 237 -4.09 -17.46 6.32
N PHE A 238 -3.18 -17.61 5.35
CA PHE A 238 -2.00 -18.47 5.47
C PHE A 238 -1.11 -18.08 6.66
N VAL A 239 -0.78 -16.79 6.82
CA VAL A 239 0.09 -16.32 7.91
C VAL A 239 -0.63 -16.23 9.25
N LYS A 240 -1.94 -15.93 9.25
CA LYS A 240 -2.80 -15.99 10.44
C LYS A 240 -2.85 -17.41 11.00
N ALA A 241 -3.01 -18.42 10.15
CA ALA A 241 -3.03 -19.83 10.55
C ALA A 241 -1.71 -20.31 11.17
N GLN A 242 -0.57 -19.70 10.78
CA GLN A 242 0.74 -19.99 11.37
C GLN A 242 1.02 -19.24 12.68
N GLY A 243 0.13 -18.35 13.14
CA GLY A 243 0.38 -17.51 14.31
C GLY A 243 1.38 -16.38 14.06
N ARG A 244 1.66 -16.07 12.79
CA ARG A 244 2.71 -15.11 12.38
C ARG A 244 2.16 -13.75 11.96
N PHE A 245 0.87 -13.51 12.19
CA PHE A 245 0.22 -12.26 11.83
C PHE A 245 0.13 -11.32 13.03
N ILE A 246 0.56 -10.06 12.84
CA ILE A 246 0.50 -9.00 13.84
C ILE A 246 -0.46 -7.91 13.33
N PRO A 247 -1.60 -7.68 13.99
CA PRO A 247 -2.52 -6.64 13.56
C PRO A 247 -1.97 -5.24 13.90
N THR A 248 -2.17 -4.31 12.98
CA THR A 248 -2.01 -2.86 13.16
C THR A 248 -3.36 -2.16 13.12
N ARG A 249 -3.41 -0.89 13.54
CA ARG A 249 -4.63 -0.08 13.47
C ARG A 249 -4.49 1.01 12.41
N ARG A 250 -5.58 1.20 11.66
CA ARG A 250 -5.70 2.29 10.69
C ARG A 250 -5.82 3.65 11.39
N THR A 251 -5.35 4.69 10.72
CA THR A 251 -5.48 6.07 11.18
C THR A 251 -6.74 6.66 10.59
N ASN A 252 -7.65 7.18 11.42
CA ASN A 252 -8.93 7.70 10.94
C ASN A 252 -8.76 9.01 10.16
N GLY A 253 -9.64 9.23 9.17
CA GLY A 253 -9.68 10.48 8.39
C GLY A 253 -8.54 10.63 7.38
N ILE A 254 -7.86 9.54 7.01
CA ILE A 254 -6.86 9.54 5.94
C ILE A 254 -6.79 8.19 5.23
N SER A 255 -6.85 8.25 3.90
CA SER A 255 -6.62 7.15 2.98
C SER A 255 -6.27 7.74 1.60
N THR A 256 -5.75 6.91 0.68
CA THR A 256 -5.56 7.31 -0.72
C THR A 256 -6.88 7.78 -1.32
N SER A 257 -7.98 7.05 -1.07
CA SER A 257 -9.33 7.41 -1.54
C SER A 257 -9.81 8.74 -0.99
N ASP A 258 -9.57 9.04 0.29
CA ASP A 258 -9.91 10.34 0.88
C ASP A 258 -9.12 11.48 0.24
N LEU A 259 -7.82 11.28 -0.01
CA LEU A 259 -6.99 12.28 -0.68
C LEU A 259 -7.48 12.53 -2.10
N LEU A 260 -7.79 11.48 -2.85
CA LEU A 260 -8.38 11.60 -4.18
C LEU A 260 -9.72 12.35 -4.13
N ALA A 261 -10.61 12.00 -3.20
CA ALA A 261 -11.89 12.68 -3.04
C ALA A 261 -11.74 14.18 -2.68
N ARG A 262 -10.74 14.55 -1.87
CA ARG A 262 -10.42 15.96 -1.56
C ARG A 262 -9.90 16.69 -2.79
N ILE A 263 -8.95 16.10 -3.51
CA ILE A 263 -8.39 16.65 -4.76
C ILE A 263 -9.52 16.86 -5.77
N LEU A 264 -10.36 15.85 -6.01
CA LEU A 264 -11.44 15.93 -6.99
C LEU A 264 -12.53 16.94 -6.61
N ARG A 265 -12.82 17.15 -5.32
CA ARG A 265 -13.75 18.20 -4.89
C ARG A 265 -13.18 19.59 -5.08
N GLN A 266 -11.91 19.82 -4.76
CA GLN A 266 -11.24 21.09 -5.03
C GLN A 266 -11.17 21.36 -6.53
N TYR A 267 -10.83 20.35 -7.32
CA TYR A 267 -10.85 20.39 -8.78
C TYR A 267 -12.22 20.82 -9.33
N LYS A 268 -13.31 20.12 -8.96
CA LYS A 268 -14.68 20.45 -9.40
C LYS A 268 -15.14 21.87 -9.03
N SER A 269 -14.52 22.48 -8.02
CA SER A 269 -14.81 23.86 -7.62
C SER A 269 -13.94 24.92 -8.31
N GLY A 270 -13.06 24.52 -9.23
CA GLY A 270 -12.14 25.41 -9.94
C GLY A 270 -10.97 25.94 -9.11
N GLN A 271 -10.76 25.41 -7.89
CA GLN A 271 -9.68 25.86 -7.02
C GLN A 271 -8.29 25.63 -7.63
N PHE A 272 -8.15 24.62 -8.49
CA PHE A 272 -6.88 24.29 -9.13
C PHE A 272 -6.65 24.97 -10.48
N ASP A 273 -7.65 25.63 -11.08
CA ASP A 273 -7.54 26.14 -12.45
C ASP A 273 -6.38 27.12 -12.61
N LYS A 274 -6.18 28.03 -11.65
CA LYS A 274 -5.01 28.93 -11.65
C LYS A 274 -3.68 28.17 -11.59
N LYS A 275 -3.61 27.09 -10.83
CA LYS A 275 -2.41 26.25 -10.69
C LYS A 275 -2.18 25.44 -11.97
N LEU A 276 -3.24 24.89 -12.57
CA LEU A 276 -3.20 24.12 -13.81
C LEU A 276 -2.72 24.98 -14.98
N ILE A 277 -3.22 26.21 -15.13
CA ILE A 277 -2.72 27.18 -16.10
C ILE A 277 -1.22 27.46 -15.87
N LYS A 278 -0.81 27.65 -14.61
CA LYS A 278 0.59 27.94 -14.28
C LYS A 278 1.55 26.80 -14.63
N ILE A 279 1.10 25.55 -14.58
CA ILE A 279 1.92 24.39 -14.93
C ILE A 279 1.77 23.97 -16.40
N ASP A 280 1.26 24.86 -17.26
CA ASP A 280 1.00 24.62 -18.68
C ASP A 280 0.11 23.40 -18.95
N GLN A 281 -0.96 23.29 -18.16
CA GLN A 281 -2.01 22.28 -18.31
C GLN A 281 -3.42 22.92 -18.33
N PRO A 282 -3.67 23.95 -19.17
CA PRO A 282 -4.97 24.63 -19.22
C PRO A 282 -6.13 23.72 -19.65
N GLU A 283 -5.86 22.68 -20.44
CA GLU A 283 -6.81 21.66 -20.88
C GLU A 283 -7.43 20.87 -19.72
N LEU A 284 -6.71 20.81 -18.59
CA LEU A 284 -7.20 20.17 -17.38
C LEU A 284 -8.07 21.09 -16.52
N CYS A 285 -8.30 22.37 -16.86
CA CYS A 285 -9.11 23.25 -16.01
C CYS A 285 -10.57 22.79 -15.87
N SER A 286 -11.15 23.02 -14.70
CA SER A 286 -12.50 22.57 -14.34
C SER A 286 -13.61 23.15 -15.23
N THR A 287 -13.37 24.33 -15.81
CA THR A 287 -14.30 25.06 -16.68
C THR A 287 -14.01 24.89 -18.16
N SER A 288 -13.04 24.06 -18.56
CA SER A 288 -12.72 23.80 -19.97
C SER A 288 -13.87 23.00 -20.61
N ARG A 289 -14.86 23.73 -21.15
CA ARG A 289 -15.86 23.27 -22.13
C ARG A 289 -15.79 24.15 -23.36
#